data_AF-A0A6V8E807-F1
#
_entry.id   AF-A0A6V8E807-F1
#
_cell.length_a   1.000
_cell.length_b   1.000
_cell.length_c   1.000
_cell.angle_alpha   90.00
_cell.angle_beta   90.00
_cell.angle_gamma   90.00
#
_symmetry.space_group_name_H-M   'P 1'
#
loop_
_entity.id
_entity.type
_entity.pdbx_description
1 polymer ?
#
loop_
_entity_poly.entity_id
_entity_poly.type
_entity_poly.pdbx_seq_one_letter_code
_entity_poly.pdbx_strand_id
1 'polypeptide(L)' 'DGTVPAAVRDLVGRGHEVTVLSPSSVDFERLVSRIPRMSYEVLKLERQNRLTTLAGSGAQVIDWMPDMDLSQALMQVRGY' A
#
# COMPACT_ATOMS: atom_id res chain seq x y z
N ASP A 1 1.25 12.88 -3.01
CA ASP A 1 2.51 13.48 -2.58
C ASP A 1 3.63 12.92 -3.45
N GLY A 2 4.38 13.77 -4.15
CA GLY A 2 5.44 13.35 -5.09
C GLY A 2 6.75 12.97 -4.41
N THR A 3 6.86 13.15 -3.09
CA THR A 3 8.11 12.98 -2.34
C THR A 3 8.35 11.54 -1.90
N VAL A 4 7.30 10.75 -1.65
CA VAL A 4 7.42 9.39 -1.08
C VAL A 4 8.24 8.44 -1.98
N PRO A 5 8.01 8.35 -3.31
CA PRO A 5 8.82 7.46 -4.17
C PRO A 5 10.29 7.87 -4.25
N ALA A 6 10.60 9.15 -4.06
CA ALA A 6 11.99 9.62 -4.04
C ALA A 6 12.67 9.26 -2.72
N ALA A 7 11.99 9.43 -1.58
CA ALA A 7 12.50 9.05 -0.27
C ALA A 7 12.75 7.54 -0.16
N VAL A 8 11.83 6.72 -0.68
CA VAL A 8 12.01 5.26 -0.75
C VAL A 8 13.26 4.90 -1.55
N ARG A 9 13.44 5.50 -2.72
CA ARG A 9 14.63 5.27 -3.56
C ARG A 9 15.93 5.67 -2.88
N ASP A 10 15.95 6.77 -2.14
CA ASP A 10 17.14 7.20 -1.39
C ASP A 10 17.49 6.20 -0.28
N LEU A 11 16.50 5.75 0.50
CA LEU A 11 16.71 4.74 1.56
C LEU A 11 17.24 3.42 0.97
N VAL A 12 16.61 2.93 -0.09
CA VAL A 12 17.05 1.71 -0.79
C VAL A 12 18.45 1.90 -1.39
N GLY A 13 18.73 3.06 -1.99
CA GLY A 13 20.04 3.40 -2.55
C GLY A 13 21.16 3.46 -1.51
N ARG A 14 20.82 3.68 -0.23
CA ARG A 14 21.74 3.61 0.91
C ARG A 14 21.86 2.21 1.52
N GLY A 15 21.19 1.22 0.95
CA GLY A 15 21.23 -0.17 1.39
C GLY A 15 20.25 -0.53 2.50
N HIS A 16 19.25 0.33 2.78
CA HIS A 16 18.18 -0.01 3.72
C HIS A 16 17.11 -0.86 3.03
N GLU A 17 16.67 -1.93 3.70
CA GLU A 17 15.44 -2.63 3.35
C GLU A 17 14.25 -1.77 3.76
N VAL A 18 13.33 -1.53 2.82
CA VAL A 18 12.15 -0.70 3.03
C VAL A 18 10.90 -1.53 2.79
N THR A 19 10.11 -1.72 3.84
CA THR A 19 8.79 -2.35 3.73
C THR A 19 7.70 -1.33 4.02
N VAL A 20 6.73 -1.23 3.11
CA VAL A 20 5.56 -0.34 3.22
C VAL A 20 4.32 -1.19 3.44
N LEU A 21 3.78 -1.11 4.65
CA LEU A 21 2.45 -1.63 4.96
C LEU A 21 1.41 -0.55 4.63
N SER A 22 0.59 -0.77 3.60
CA SER A 22 -0.40 0.21 3.17
C SER A 22 -1.83 -0.28 3.51
N PRO A 23 -2.54 0.37 4.45
CA PRO A 23 -3.94 0.05 4.70
C PRO A 23 -4.83 0.47 3.52
N SER A 24 -5.75 -0.41 3.08
CA SER A 24 -6.73 -0.09 2.04
C SER A 24 -7.86 0.80 2.54
N SER A 25 -7.61 2.11 2.61
CA SER A 25 -8.60 3.12 2.98
C SER A 25 -9.88 3.06 2.12
N VAL A 26 -9.75 2.72 0.83
CA VAL A 26 -10.88 2.62 -0.11
C VAL A 26 -11.79 1.44 0.25
N ASP A 27 -11.21 0.30 0.63
CA ASP A 27 -11.98 -0.86 1.08
C ASP A 27 -12.62 -0.62 2.46
N PHE A 28 -11.92 0.07 3.37
CA PHE A 28 -12.50 0.51 4.65
C PHE A 28 -13.68 1.46 4.45
N GLU A 29 -13.58 2.43 3.54
CA GLU A 29 -14.67 3.37 3.26
C GLU A 29 -15.87 2.69 2.56
N ARG A 30 -15.62 1.66 1.73
CA ARG A 30 -16.67 0.82 1.14
C ARG A 30 -17.48 0.07 2.21
N LEU A 31 -16.85 -0.43 3.26
CA LEU A 31 -17.55 -1.08 4.38
C LEU A 31 -18.56 -0.15 5.05
N VAL A 32 -18.32 1.16 5.01
CA VAL A 32 -19.22 2.18 5.58
C VAL A 32 -20.17 2.77 4.52
N SER A 33 -20.21 2.19 3.31
CA SER A 33 -21.10 2.56 2.19
C SER A 33 -21.03 4.03 1.75
N ARG A 34 -19.88 4.69 1.93
CA ARG A 34 -19.71 6.12 1.64
C ARG A 34 -19.35 6.45 0.19
N ILE A 35 -19.10 5.44 -0.63
CA ILE A 35 -18.58 5.60 -2.00
C ILE A 35 -19.50 4.89 -3.00
N PRO A 36 -20.02 5.60 -4.04
CA PRO A 36 -20.72 4.97 -5.16
C PRO A 36 -19.84 3.94 -5.89
N ARG A 37 -20.44 2.88 -6.44
CA ARG A 37 -19.71 1.74 -7.06
C ARG A 37 -18.67 2.15 -8.10
N MET A 38 -19.02 3.03 -9.04
CA MET A 38 -18.08 3.47 -10.08
C MET A 38 -16.89 4.23 -9.50
N SER A 39 -17.13 5.10 -8.51
CA SER A 39 -16.05 5.81 -7.80
C SER A 39 -15.14 4.84 -7.05
N TYR A 40 -15.70 3.78 -6.45
CA TYR A 40 -14.90 2.74 -5.80
C TYR A 40 -13.94 2.03 -6.77
N GLU A 41 -14.41 1.63 -7.95
CA GLU A 41 -13.55 0.94 -8.94
C GLU A 41 -12.40 1.85 -9.42
N VAL A 42 -12.68 3.13 -9.66
CA VAL A 42 -11.65 4.10 -10.05
C VAL A 42 -10.63 4.29 -8.93
N LEU A 43 -11.09 4.49 -7.69
CA LEU A 43 -10.21 4.67 -6.53
C LEU A 43 -9.34 3.43 -6.26
N LYS A 44 -9.88 2.23 -6.48
CA LYS A 44 -9.14 0.97 -6.40
C LYS A 44 -8.03 0.91 -7.44
N LEU A 45 -8.30 1.28 -8.70
CA LEU A 45 -7.30 1.35 -9.76
C LEU A 45 -6.21 2.38 -9.47
N GLU A 46 -6.58 3.58 -9.03
CA GLU A 46 -5.60 4.61 -8.65
C GLU A 46 -4.70 4.15 -7.50
N ARG A 47 -5.28 3.48 -6.50
CA ARG A 47 -4.53 2.91 -5.40
C ARG A 47 -3.53 1.88 -5.91
N GLN A 48 -3.95 0.94 -6.76
CA GLN A 48 -3.05 -0.05 -7.35
C GLN A 48 -1.88 0.62 -8.07
N ASN A 49 -2.13 1.67 -8.85
CA ASN A 49 -1.08 2.44 -9.52
C ASN A 49 -0.09 3.07 -8.53
N ARG A 50 -0.57 3.60 -7.40
CA ARG A 50 0.28 4.16 -6.34
C ARG A 50 1.15 3.08 -5.68
N LEU A 51 0.58 1.92 -5.36
CA LEU A 51 1.31 0.81 -4.75
C LEU A 51 2.36 0.23 -5.71
N THR A 52 2.01 0.04 -6.99
CA THR A 52 2.96 -0.38 -8.03
C THR A 52 4.11 0.61 -8.18
N THR A 53 3.84 1.92 -8.11
CA THR A 53 4.89 2.95 -8.17
C THR A 53 5.85 2.87 -6.98
N LEU A 54 5.33 2.61 -5.77
CA LEU A 54 6.16 2.42 -4.57
C LEU A 54 6.99 1.13 -4.64
N ALA A 55 6.40 0.03 -5.13
CA ALA A 55 7.13 -1.21 -5.35
C ALA A 55 8.26 -1.03 -6.38
N GLY A 56 7.99 -0.33 -7.49
CA GLY A 56 8.98 0.04 -8.50
C GLY A 56 10.08 0.98 -7.99
N SER A 57 9.88 1.60 -6.82
CA SER A 57 10.89 2.42 -6.14
C SER A 57 11.84 1.60 -5.27
N GLY A 58 11.64 0.27 -5.18
CA GLY A 58 12.51 -0.66 -4.44
C GLY A 58 11.98 -1.08 -3.08
N ALA A 59 10.78 -0.66 -2.69
CA ALA A 59 10.15 -1.11 -1.45
C ALA A 59 9.40 -2.44 -1.63
N GLN A 60 9.42 -3.29 -0.61
CA GLN A 60 8.42 -4.34 -0.46
C GLN A 60 7.10 -3.67 -0.05
N VAL A 61 6.02 -3.89 -0.80
CA VAL A 61 4.72 -3.30 -0.50
C VAL A 61 3.74 -4.39 -0.11
N ILE A 62 3.14 -4.25 1.07
CA ILE A 62 2.08 -5.13 1.56
C ILE A 62 0.78 -4.32 1.54
N ASP A 63 -0.15 -4.73 0.69
CA ASP A 63 -1.50 -4.17 0.69
C ASP A 63 -2.31 -4.84 1.78
N TRP A 64 -2.53 -4.12 2.88
CA TRP A 64 -3.26 -4.62 4.02
C TRP A 64 -4.75 -4.33 3.84
N MET A 65 -5.50 -5.39 3.58
CA MET A 65 -6.94 -5.34 3.38
C MET A 65 -7.70 -5.47 4.72
N PRO A 66 -8.94 -4.94 4.81
CA PRO A 66 -9.73 -4.98 6.05
C PRO A 66 -10.06 -6.38 6.57
N ASP A 67 -10.08 -7.38 5.70
CA ASP A 67 -10.35 -8.79 6.00
C ASP A 67 -9.08 -9.57 6.41
N MET A 68 -7.92 -8.92 6.41
CA MET A 68 -6.66 -9.49 6.87
C MET A 68 -6.34 -8.97 8.28
N ASP A 69 -5.97 -9.87 9.20
CA ASP A 69 -5.51 -9.45 10.52
C ASP A 69 -4.17 -8.69 10.41
N LEU A 70 -4.03 -7.59 11.16
CA LEU A 70 -2.79 -6.81 11.18
C LEU A 70 -1.58 -7.66 11.59
N SER A 71 -1.77 -8.60 12.51
CA SER A 71 -0.72 -9.54 12.94
C SER A 71 -0.23 -10.40 11.77
N GLN A 72 -1.13 -10.88 10.90
CA GLN A 72 -0.77 -11.63 9.70
C GLN A 72 -0.01 -10.76 8.71
N ALA A 73 -0.46 -9.51 8.50
CA ALA A 73 0.22 -8.57 7.60
C ALA A 73 1.64 -8.25 8.09
N LEU A 74 1.84 -8.11 9.41
CA LEU A 74 3.16 -7.88 10.02
C LEU A 74 4.08 -9.11 9.95
N MET A 75 3.55 -10.33 9.89
CA MET A 75 4.36 -11.55 9.69
C MET A 75 4.97 -11.58 8.29
N GLN A 76 4.22 -11.15 7.27
CA GLN A 76 4.72 -11.04 5.89
C GLN A 76 5.88 -10.04 5.76
N VAL A 77 5.90 -8.98 6.58
CA VAL A 77 7.04 -8.03 6.66
C VAL A 77 8.31 -8.74 7.12
N ARG A 78 8.19 -9.71 8.03
CA ARG A 78 9.34 -10.41 8.62
C ARG A 78 9.79 -11.63 7.82
N GLY A 79 9.12 -11.94 6.71
CA GLY A 79 9.46 -13.09 5.85
C GLY A 79 9.14 -14.46 6.46
N TYR A 80 8.17 -14.53 7.38
CA TYR A 80 7.67 -15.78 7.98
C TYR A 80 6.40 -16.28 7.31
#